data_AF-A0A0G1R4Y4-F1
#
_entry.id   AF-A0A0G1R4Y4-F1
#
_cell.length_a   1.000
_cell.length_b   1.000
_cell.length_c   1.000
_cell.angle_alpha   90.00
_cell.angle_beta   90.00
_cell.angle_gamma   90.00
#
_symmetry.space_group_name_H-M   'P 1'
#
loop_
_entity.id
_entity.type
_entity.pdbx_description
1 polymer ?
#
loop_
_entity_poly.entity_id
_entity_poly.type
_entity_poly.pdbx_seq_one_letter_code
_entity_poly.pdbx_strand_id
1 'polypeptide(L)'
;MKENELLAIVGSPHPLSSEKGHQINMAVHPRPIGSTAKPFIFAKAFEKGARPYTQVDDIEYKYDIGTGFAFYPKNYDGQYRGTVSLHQALSNSLNVPAVRVLQYAGLGAFYDFLKSDLSFEPLQPLETYELSIALGGLEMDLLTLANYFTLFPNEGTLKPLKLSEDDTIKFSMAKPYDNHQVIDPAYIQLVTKILSDRETSIDQFGLKSNLNLPATQYAVKTGTSYDYHDSWAIGYTPDFLVGVWLGNSDNKPMYRLSGSIGAGKIWHEVMETMLNSTYNKETAFNFDRIKEYAKSGNIEYGLDGDEYDSARDLLKLNYLILQPHDFDTLQYTAGIKVPLLSNEDVLWYINNSPAGQGIRETWEPKKPGVYTISARNPRGKIEKIKVIIKEQDE
;
A
#
# COMPACT_ATOMS: atom_id res chain seq x y z
N MET A 1 4.70 -11.23 -21.70
CA MET A 1 3.28 -11.65 -21.79
C MET A 1 2.68 -11.11 -23.07
N LYS A 2 3.13 -11.64 -24.22
CA LYS A 2 3.02 -10.94 -25.50
C LYS A 2 1.57 -10.73 -25.96
N GLU A 3 0.75 -11.77 -25.89
CA GLU A 3 -0.62 -11.80 -26.41
C GLU A 3 -1.70 -11.38 -25.41
N ASN A 4 -1.34 -11.25 -24.12
CA ASN A 4 -2.29 -10.95 -23.03
C ASN A 4 -3.54 -11.86 -23.06
N GLU A 5 -3.31 -13.16 -23.21
CA GLU A 5 -4.35 -14.20 -23.32
C GLU A 5 -4.74 -14.74 -21.94
N LEU A 6 -6.04 -14.96 -21.72
CA LEU A 6 -6.56 -15.66 -20.56
C LEU A 6 -6.39 -17.17 -20.75
N LEU A 7 -5.42 -17.76 -20.04
CA LEU A 7 -5.13 -19.19 -20.11
C LEU A 7 -6.14 -20.05 -19.34
N ALA A 8 -6.58 -19.58 -18.18
CA ALA A 8 -7.52 -20.30 -17.32
C ALA A 8 -8.26 -19.33 -16.38
N ILE A 9 -9.50 -19.68 -16.03
CA ILE A 9 -10.31 -19.00 -15.03
C ILE A 9 -11.05 -20.02 -14.18
N VAL A 10 -10.96 -19.88 -12.86
CA VAL A 10 -11.70 -20.70 -11.89
C VAL A 10 -12.54 -19.78 -11.03
N GLY A 11 -13.85 -19.79 -11.27
CA GLY A 11 -14.81 -18.92 -10.57
C GLY A 11 -15.30 -19.45 -9.23
N SER A 12 -15.20 -20.76 -9.02
CA SER A 12 -15.70 -21.46 -7.83
C SER A 12 -14.97 -22.80 -7.68
N PRO A 13 -14.73 -23.27 -6.44
CA PRO A 13 -14.14 -24.59 -6.22
C PRO A 13 -15.05 -25.75 -6.67
N HIS A 14 -16.38 -25.57 -6.63
CA HIS A 14 -17.35 -26.64 -6.88
C HIS A 14 -18.58 -26.16 -7.68
N PRO A 15 -18.42 -25.67 -8.92
CA PRO A 15 -19.50 -25.02 -9.68
C PRO A 15 -20.71 -25.92 -10.00
N LEU A 16 -20.56 -27.25 -9.91
CA LEU A 16 -21.64 -28.21 -10.13
C LEU A 16 -22.41 -28.58 -8.84
N SER A 17 -21.95 -28.12 -7.68
CA SER A 17 -22.63 -28.34 -6.40
C SER A 17 -23.85 -27.42 -6.27
N SER A 18 -24.92 -27.92 -5.64
CA SER A 18 -26.12 -27.13 -5.29
C SER A 18 -25.99 -26.41 -3.95
N GLU A 19 -24.86 -26.56 -3.24
CA GLU A 19 -24.61 -25.82 -2.00
C GLU A 19 -24.56 -24.31 -2.26
N LYS A 20 -25.08 -23.55 -1.30
CA LYS A 20 -25.24 -22.10 -1.44
C LYS A 20 -23.89 -21.45 -1.74
N GLY A 21 -23.86 -20.68 -2.82
CA GLY A 21 -22.68 -19.90 -3.23
C GLY A 21 -21.70 -20.65 -4.13
N HIS A 22 -21.77 -21.98 -4.25
CA HIS A 22 -20.87 -22.73 -5.12
C HIS A 22 -21.10 -22.50 -6.61
N GLN A 23 -22.30 -22.09 -7.02
CA GLN A 23 -22.59 -21.78 -8.43
C GLN A 23 -22.24 -20.32 -8.80
N ILE A 24 -21.73 -19.52 -7.87
CA ILE A 24 -21.36 -18.13 -8.09
C ILE A 24 -19.94 -18.08 -8.67
N ASN A 25 -19.78 -17.46 -9.84
CA ASN A 25 -18.47 -17.19 -10.42
C ASN A 25 -17.83 -15.97 -9.74
N MET A 26 -17.13 -16.20 -8.64
CA MET A 26 -16.49 -15.13 -7.86
C MET A 26 -15.38 -14.38 -8.61
N ALA A 27 -14.87 -14.90 -9.73
CA ALA A 27 -13.84 -14.23 -10.50
C ALA A 27 -14.31 -12.90 -11.14
N VAL A 28 -15.64 -12.71 -11.27
CA VAL A 28 -16.27 -11.53 -11.86
C VAL A 28 -17.18 -10.78 -10.87
N HIS A 29 -17.02 -11.03 -9.57
CA HIS A 29 -17.74 -10.33 -8.51
C HIS A 29 -16.80 -9.40 -7.73
N PRO A 30 -17.14 -8.10 -7.59
CA PRO A 30 -16.28 -7.16 -6.91
C PRO A 30 -16.07 -7.47 -5.44
N ARG A 31 -14.83 -7.30 -4.97
CA ARG A 31 -14.43 -7.43 -3.57
C ARG A 31 -13.37 -6.38 -3.23
N PRO A 32 -13.30 -5.91 -1.97
CA PRO A 32 -12.20 -5.06 -1.52
C PRO A 32 -10.84 -5.70 -1.81
N ILE A 33 -9.97 -4.98 -2.53
CA ILE A 33 -8.73 -5.55 -3.09
C ILE A 33 -7.56 -5.53 -2.10
N GLY A 34 -7.76 -4.98 -0.90
CA GLY A 34 -6.72 -4.93 0.12
C GLY A 34 -5.49 -4.13 -0.33
N SER A 35 -4.32 -4.56 0.14
CA SER A 35 -3.03 -3.95 -0.20
C SER A 35 -2.57 -4.13 -1.67
N THR A 36 -3.35 -4.76 -2.54
CA THR A 36 -2.98 -4.91 -3.97
C THR A 36 -3.01 -3.60 -4.73
N ALA A 37 -3.62 -2.53 -4.19
CA ALA A 37 -3.55 -1.18 -4.75
C ALA A 37 -2.16 -0.53 -4.64
N LYS A 38 -1.35 -0.93 -3.64
CA LYS A 38 -0.09 -0.26 -3.28
C LYS A 38 0.94 -0.16 -4.42
N PRO A 39 1.18 -1.21 -5.25
CA PRO A 39 2.07 -1.10 -6.40
C PRO A 39 1.74 0.08 -7.33
N PHE A 40 0.46 0.32 -7.62
CA PHE A 40 0.04 1.45 -8.45
C PHE A 40 0.26 2.79 -7.73
N ILE A 41 -0.06 2.87 -6.44
CA ILE A 41 0.18 4.07 -5.62
C ILE A 41 1.66 4.46 -5.65
N PHE A 42 2.55 3.48 -5.49
CA PHE A 42 4.00 3.70 -5.51
C PHE A 42 4.50 4.08 -6.90
N ALA A 43 3.99 3.45 -7.96
CA ALA A 43 4.31 3.85 -9.34
C ALA A 43 4.00 5.35 -9.59
N LYS A 44 2.81 5.81 -9.19
CA LYS A 44 2.43 7.23 -9.32
C LYS A 44 3.26 8.16 -8.44
N ALA A 45 3.73 7.69 -7.28
CA ALA A 45 4.68 8.45 -6.48
C ALA A 45 6.06 8.55 -7.15
N PHE A 46 6.51 7.50 -7.85
CA PHE A 46 7.78 7.50 -8.57
C PHE A 46 7.77 8.45 -9.78
N GLU A 47 6.63 8.53 -10.48
CA GLU A 47 6.40 9.56 -11.52
C GLU A 47 6.56 10.98 -10.99
N LYS A 48 6.26 11.21 -9.71
CA LYS A 48 6.43 12.49 -9.02
C LYS A 48 7.82 12.66 -8.40
N GLY A 49 8.79 11.83 -8.74
CA GLY A 49 10.18 11.99 -8.29
C GLY A 49 10.56 11.24 -7.01
N ALA A 50 9.63 10.50 -6.38
CA ALA A 50 10.02 9.57 -5.33
C ALA A 50 10.80 8.39 -5.92
N ARG A 51 11.60 7.71 -5.09
CA ARG A 51 12.43 6.56 -5.49
C ARG A 51 12.37 5.46 -4.43
N PRO A 52 12.79 4.22 -4.75
CA PRO A 52 12.82 3.13 -3.76
C PRO A 52 13.60 3.48 -2.49
N TYR A 53 14.65 4.29 -2.58
CA TYR A 53 15.42 4.76 -1.43
C TYR A 53 14.83 5.98 -0.70
N THR A 54 13.77 6.61 -1.23
CA THR A 54 13.06 7.69 -0.55
C THR A 54 12.61 7.21 0.83
N GLN A 55 12.90 8.01 1.85
CA GLN A 55 12.60 7.72 3.23
C GLN A 55 11.23 8.28 3.58
N VAL A 56 10.43 7.49 4.30
CA VAL A 56 9.11 7.85 4.80
C VAL A 56 8.97 7.35 6.23
N ASP A 57 8.34 8.16 7.07
CA ASP A 57 8.16 7.81 8.47
C ASP A 57 6.95 6.88 8.65
N ASP A 58 7.18 5.69 9.20
CA ASP A 58 6.20 4.73 9.68
C ASP A 58 5.95 4.96 11.19
N ILE A 59 5.19 6.01 11.49
CA ILE A 59 4.82 6.43 12.85
C ILE A 59 3.31 6.71 12.92
N GLU A 60 2.80 7.02 14.11
CA GLU A 60 1.38 7.38 14.24
C GLU A 60 1.09 8.73 13.56
N TYR A 61 0.11 8.71 12.67
CA TYR A 61 -0.44 9.89 12.02
C TYR A 61 -1.91 10.02 12.33
N LYS A 62 -2.35 11.27 12.43
CA LYS A 62 -3.76 11.63 12.44
C LYS A 62 -4.16 12.20 11.10
N TYR A 63 -5.29 11.72 10.58
CA TYR A 63 -5.96 12.28 9.41
C TYR A 63 -7.38 12.67 9.76
N ASP A 64 -7.78 13.86 9.35
CA ASP A 64 -9.18 14.24 9.36
C ASP A 64 -9.82 13.73 8.06
N ILE A 65 -10.83 12.88 8.23
CA ILE A 65 -11.57 12.24 7.13
C ILE A 65 -13.04 12.66 7.18
N GLY A 66 -13.77 12.52 6.07
CA GLY A 66 -15.14 13.03 5.91
C GLY A 66 -16.18 12.46 6.88
N THR A 67 -15.82 11.42 7.65
CA THR A 67 -16.68 10.82 8.68
C THR A 67 -16.85 11.68 9.93
N GLY A 68 -16.01 12.72 10.11
CA GLY A 68 -15.98 13.55 11.31
C GLY A 68 -15.23 12.94 12.49
N PHE A 69 -14.68 11.73 12.34
CA PHE A 69 -13.76 11.11 13.29
C PHE A 69 -12.34 11.10 12.74
N ALA A 70 -11.37 11.35 13.63
CA ALA A 70 -9.96 11.26 13.28
C ALA A 70 -9.57 9.82 12.95
N PHE A 71 -8.84 9.66 11.85
CA PHE A 71 -8.36 8.39 11.36
C PHE A 71 -6.87 8.21 11.67
N TYR A 72 -6.53 7.08 12.29
CA TYR A 72 -5.16 6.72 12.67
C TYR A 72 -4.80 5.38 12.02
N PRO A 73 -4.10 5.36 10.87
CA PRO A 73 -3.74 4.12 10.23
C PRO A 73 -2.78 3.31 11.11
N LYS A 74 -2.92 1.99 11.02
CA LYS A 74 -2.08 1.01 11.69
C LYS A 74 -1.57 0.01 10.66
N ASN A 75 -0.32 -0.44 10.85
CA ASN A 75 0.17 -1.61 10.13
C ASN A 75 -0.58 -2.86 10.58
N TYR A 76 -0.50 -3.91 9.76
CA TYR A 76 -1.23 -5.16 10.01
C TYR A 76 -0.89 -5.78 11.37
N ASP A 77 0.36 -5.64 11.81
CA ASP A 77 0.86 -6.11 13.12
C ASP A 77 0.66 -5.10 14.27
N GLY A 78 0.09 -3.92 13.98
CA GLY A 78 -0.09 -2.83 14.92
C GLY A 78 1.19 -2.08 15.30
N GLN A 79 2.34 -2.40 14.69
CA GLN A 79 3.64 -1.84 15.06
C GLN A 79 4.08 -0.74 14.09
N TYR A 80 4.84 0.23 14.61
CA TYR A 80 5.48 1.30 13.86
C TYR A 80 6.98 1.05 13.77
N ARG A 81 7.57 1.22 12.59
CA ARG A 81 9.00 0.94 12.33
C ARG A 81 9.88 2.19 12.34
N GLY A 82 9.31 3.38 12.58
CA GLY A 82 10.04 4.63 12.44
C GLY A 82 10.33 4.92 10.97
N THR A 83 11.47 5.55 10.64
CA THR A 83 11.79 5.85 9.25
C THR A 83 12.16 4.58 8.47
N VAL A 84 11.49 4.36 7.34
CA VAL A 84 11.76 3.26 6.40
C VAL A 84 11.90 3.79 4.97
N SER A 85 12.60 3.05 4.11
CA SER A 85 12.61 3.33 2.67
C SER A 85 11.29 2.93 1.99
N LEU A 86 10.96 3.52 0.84
CA LEU A 86 9.83 3.07 0.02
C LEU A 86 10.00 1.63 -0.47
N HIS A 87 11.23 1.18 -0.69
CA HIS A 87 11.56 -0.21 -0.94
C HIS A 87 11.05 -1.10 0.20
N GLN A 88 11.49 -0.84 1.44
CA GLN A 88 11.05 -1.60 2.62
C GLN A 88 9.53 -1.51 2.83
N ALA A 89 8.95 -0.32 2.64
CA ALA A 89 7.53 -0.09 2.85
C ALA A 89 6.64 -0.93 1.91
N LEU A 90 6.95 -0.97 0.61
CA LEU A 90 6.18 -1.75 -0.35
C LEU A 90 6.51 -3.25 -0.26
N SER A 91 7.78 -3.63 -0.07
CA SER A 91 8.18 -5.05 0.12
C SER A 91 7.48 -5.70 1.31
N ASN A 92 7.33 -4.96 2.42
CA ASN A 92 6.63 -5.41 3.63
C ASN A 92 5.15 -5.01 3.65
N SER A 93 4.64 -4.39 2.59
CA SER A 93 3.24 -3.99 2.47
C SER A 93 2.75 -3.16 3.66
N LEU A 94 3.56 -2.25 4.18
CA LEU A 94 3.22 -1.39 5.31
C LEU A 94 2.05 -0.46 4.94
N ASN A 95 1.11 -0.29 5.86
CA ASN A 95 -0.11 0.49 5.65
C ASN A 95 0.15 1.98 5.83
N VAL A 96 0.86 2.32 6.89
CA VAL A 96 1.06 3.70 7.33
C VAL A 96 1.91 4.49 6.31
N PRO A 97 3.08 3.99 5.88
CA PRO A 97 3.79 4.53 4.72
C PRO A 97 2.94 4.63 3.45
N ALA A 98 2.12 3.63 3.13
CA ALA A 98 1.32 3.65 1.90
C ALA A 98 0.30 4.79 1.87
N VAL A 99 -0.30 5.15 3.02
CA VAL A 99 -1.17 6.32 3.13
C VAL A 99 -0.39 7.60 2.82
N ARG A 100 0.82 7.75 3.36
CA ARG A 100 1.70 8.91 3.09
C ARG A 100 2.09 9.00 1.62
N VAL A 101 2.43 7.85 1.02
CA VAL A 101 2.77 7.78 -0.41
C VAL A 101 1.57 8.14 -1.27
N LEU A 102 0.35 7.73 -0.92
CA LEU A 102 -0.87 8.15 -1.61
C LEU A 102 -1.11 9.65 -1.49
N GLN A 103 -0.90 10.24 -0.30
CA GLN A 103 -1.01 11.69 -0.14
C GLN A 103 -0.02 12.45 -1.03
N TYR A 104 1.22 11.96 -1.12
CA TYR A 104 2.24 12.54 -2.00
C TYR A 104 1.91 12.37 -3.49
N ALA A 105 1.51 11.16 -3.89
CA ALA A 105 1.01 10.86 -5.23
C ALA A 105 -0.21 11.74 -5.58
N GLY A 106 -0.98 12.16 -4.56
CA GLY A 106 -2.17 12.98 -4.66
C GLY A 106 -3.40 12.09 -4.81
N LEU A 107 -4.28 12.12 -3.82
CA LEU A 107 -5.48 11.28 -3.77
C LEU A 107 -6.39 11.47 -5.00
N GLY A 108 -6.69 12.72 -5.36
CA GLY A 108 -7.49 13.02 -6.55
C GLY A 108 -6.83 12.56 -7.85
N ALA A 109 -5.53 12.85 -8.00
CA ALA A 109 -4.76 12.41 -9.17
C ALA A 109 -4.68 10.88 -9.29
N PHE A 110 -4.60 10.15 -8.17
CA PHE A 110 -4.64 8.70 -8.18
C PHE A 110 -6.01 8.16 -8.57
N TYR A 111 -7.09 8.78 -8.08
CA TYR A 111 -8.45 8.41 -8.47
C TYR A 111 -8.73 8.70 -9.95
N ASP A 112 -8.24 9.82 -10.47
CA ASP A 112 -8.31 10.14 -11.90
C ASP A 112 -7.50 9.16 -12.75
N PHE A 113 -6.31 8.74 -12.29
CA PHE A 113 -5.54 7.66 -12.92
C PHE A 113 -6.34 6.37 -13.02
N LEU A 114 -7.04 5.95 -11.95
CA LEU A 114 -7.90 4.77 -12.02
C LEU A 114 -8.98 4.95 -13.11
N LYS A 115 -9.69 6.08 -13.09
CA LYS A 115 -10.84 6.28 -13.97
C LYS A 115 -10.48 6.49 -15.44
N SER A 116 -9.45 7.27 -15.70
CA SER A 116 -9.09 7.72 -17.04
C SER A 116 -8.00 6.85 -17.64
N ASP A 117 -6.90 6.64 -16.94
CA ASP A 117 -5.75 5.92 -17.50
C ASP A 117 -5.96 4.40 -17.48
N LEU A 118 -6.66 3.86 -16.47
CA LEU A 118 -7.04 2.44 -16.45
C LEU A 118 -8.42 2.18 -17.06
N SER A 119 -9.17 3.22 -17.42
CA SER A 119 -10.58 3.11 -17.84
C SER A 119 -11.47 2.38 -16.82
N PHE A 120 -11.08 2.39 -15.53
CA PHE A 120 -11.80 1.72 -14.45
C PHE A 120 -13.05 2.50 -14.05
N GLU A 121 -14.09 1.79 -13.63
CA GLU A 121 -15.33 2.35 -13.09
C GLU A 121 -15.45 1.98 -11.60
N PRO A 122 -14.96 2.83 -10.68
CA PRO A 122 -15.07 2.57 -9.25
C PRO A 122 -16.53 2.49 -8.79
N LEU A 123 -16.81 1.62 -7.81
CA LEU A 123 -18.17 1.44 -7.27
C LEU A 123 -18.62 2.59 -6.37
N GLN A 124 -17.68 3.31 -5.78
CA GLN A 124 -17.93 4.44 -4.91
C GLN A 124 -17.22 5.69 -5.42
N PRO A 125 -17.73 6.89 -5.09
CA PRO A 125 -17.04 8.14 -5.42
C PRO A 125 -15.82 8.35 -4.50
N LEU A 126 -14.95 9.30 -4.87
CA LEU A 126 -13.69 9.57 -4.14
C LEU A 126 -13.93 9.96 -2.69
N GLU A 127 -15.01 10.69 -2.42
CA GLU A 127 -15.40 11.18 -1.09
C GLU A 127 -15.80 10.03 -0.15
N THR A 128 -16.19 8.88 -0.68
CA THR A 128 -16.45 7.67 0.12
C THR A 128 -15.16 6.90 0.37
N TYR A 129 -14.29 6.78 -0.64
CA TYR A 129 -13.06 6.02 -0.50
C TYR A 129 -11.99 6.76 0.31
N GLU A 130 -11.76 8.04 0.05
CA GLU A 130 -10.72 8.86 0.66
C GLU A 130 -9.36 8.13 0.78
N LEU A 131 -8.72 8.17 1.96
CA LEU A 131 -7.44 7.51 2.21
C LEU A 131 -7.56 5.98 2.36
N SER A 132 -8.78 5.44 2.44
CA SER A 132 -8.97 3.98 2.55
C SER A 132 -8.49 3.23 1.31
N ILE A 133 -8.34 3.90 0.16
CA ILE A 133 -7.73 3.33 -1.06
C ILE A 133 -6.36 2.71 -0.76
N ALA A 134 -5.52 3.40 0.01
CA ALA A 134 -4.19 2.89 0.38
C ALA A 134 -4.24 1.67 1.33
N LEU A 135 -5.39 1.45 1.95
CA LEU A 135 -5.64 0.43 2.97
C LEU A 135 -6.58 -0.68 2.50
N GLY A 136 -6.98 -0.65 1.22
CA GLY A 136 -7.77 -1.70 0.60
C GLY A 136 -9.27 -1.50 0.62
N GLY A 137 -9.76 -0.26 0.78
CA GLY A 137 -11.18 0.08 0.64
C GLY A 137 -11.68 0.06 -0.80
N LEU A 138 -10.79 0.09 -1.80
CA LEU A 138 -11.16 0.00 -3.22
C LEU A 138 -11.58 -1.42 -3.59
N GLU A 139 -12.70 -1.58 -4.30
CA GLU A 139 -13.17 -2.88 -4.77
C GLU A 139 -12.89 -3.12 -6.26
N MET A 140 -12.51 -4.33 -6.62
CA MET A 140 -12.46 -4.83 -8.00
C MET A 140 -12.83 -6.32 -8.00
N ASP A 141 -13.31 -6.84 -9.13
CA ASP A 141 -13.32 -8.28 -9.33
C ASP A 141 -11.91 -8.82 -9.68
N LEU A 142 -11.71 -10.12 -9.53
CA LEU A 142 -10.42 -10.77 -9.75
C LEU A 142 -9.90 -10.57 -11.18
N LEU A 143 -10.78 -10.66 -12.17
CA LEU A 143 -10.37 -10.58 -13.57
C LEU A 143 -9.93 -9.16 -13.93
N THR A 144 -10.68 -8.14 -13.46
CA THR A 144 -10.33 -6.72 -13.61
C THR A 144 -8.98 -6.42 -12.94
N LEU A 145 -8.78 -6.84 -11.70
CA LEU A 145 -7.51 -6.64 -10.99
C LEU A 145 -6.35 -7.35 -11.68
N ALA A 146 -6.56 -8.61 -12.10
CA ALA A 146 -5.55 -9.39 -12.81
C ALA A 146 -5.12 -8.71 -14.11
N ASN A 147 -6.08 -8.20 -14.87
CA ASN A 147 -5.83 -7.47 -16.10
C ASN A 147 -5.01 -6.18 -15.84
N TYR A 148 -5.33 -5.39 -14.83
CA TYR A 148 -4.52 -4.19 -14.52
C TYR A 148 -3.11 -4.54 -14.04
N PHE A 149 -2.92 -5.65 -13.33
CA PHE A 149 -1.58 -6.11 -12.96
C PHE A 149 -0.74 -6.58 -14.16
N THR A 150 -1.34 -6.83 -15.34
CA THR A 150 -0.57 -7.09 -16.57
C THR A 150 0.28 -5.90 -17.00
N LEU A 151 0.01 -4.69 -16.49
CA LEU A 151 0.86 -3.52 -16.68
C LEU A 151 2.31 -3.81 -16.30
N PHE A 152 2.55 -4.53 -15.21
CA PHE A 152 3.91 -4.76 -14.73
C PHE A 152 4.75 -5.64 -15.68
N PRO A 153 4.33 -6.86 -16.07
CA PRO A 153 5.07 -7.66 -17.05
C PRO A 153 4.99 -7.14 -18.49
N ASN A 154 4.14 -6.13 -18.77
CA ASN A 154 4.05 -5.46 -20.08
C ASN A 154 4.71 -4.07 -20.09
N GLU A 155 5.66 -3.79 -19.17
CA GLU A 155 6.42 -2.52 -19.13
C GLU A 155 5.51 -1.28 -19.17
N GLY A 156 4.34 -1.35 -18.52
CA GLY A 156 3.40 -0.24 -18.35
C GLY A 156 2.41 -0.04 -19.50
N THR A 157 2.41 -0.92 -20.50
CA THR A 157 1.36 -0.95 -21.53
C THR A 157 0.16 -1.76 -21.05
N LEU A 158 -1.02 -1.14 -20.98
CA LEU A 158 -2.29 -1.85 -20.75
C LEU A 158 -2.80 -2.39 -22.09
N LYS A 159 -3.21 -3.65 -22.11
CA LYS A 159 -3.75 -4.34 -23.27
C LYS A 159 -5.07 -5.00 -22.87
N PRO A 160 -6.08 -5.07 -23.75
CA PRO A 160 -7.26 -5.89 -23.49
C PRO A 160 -6.88 -7.35 -23.26
N LEU A 161 -7.59 -8.01 -22.35
CA LEU A 161 -7.42 -9.45 -22.10
C LEU A 161 -8.12 -10.23 -23.22
N LYS A 162 -7.38 -11.11 -23.91
CA LYS A 162 -7.91 -11.94 -24.99
C LYS A 162 -8.44 -13.26 -24.46
N LEU A 163 -9.61 -13.70 -24.97
CA LEU A 163 -10.11 -15.06 -24.79
C LEU A 163 -9.68 -15.97 -25.95
N SER A 164 -9.57 -15.40 -27.15
CA SER A 164 -9.02 -16.04 -28.35
C SER A 164 -8.43 -14.97 -29.27
N GLU A 165 -7.87 -15.33 -30.43
CA GLU A 165 -7.25 -14.37 -31.36
C GLU A 165 -8.20 -13.23 -31.77
N ASP A 166 -9.49 -13.53 -31.92
CA ASP A 166 -10.52 -12.61 -32.41
C ASP A 166 -11.47 -12.10 -31.32
N ASP A 167 -11.31 -12.52 -30.06
CA ASP A 167 -12.25 -12.19 -28.98
C ASP A 167 -11.55 -11.67 -27.73
N THR A 168 -12.02 -10.51 -27.26
CA THR A 168 -11.53 -9.84 -26.06
C THR A 168 -12.58 -9.86 -24.96
N ILE A 169 -12.14 -10.06 -23.73
CA ILE A 169 -13.00 -10.08 -22.56
C ILE A 169 -13.54 -8.68 -22.28
N LYS A 170 -14.84 -8.59 -22.08
CA LYS A 170 -15.53 -7.39 -21.60
C LYS A 170 -15.60 -7.42 -20.08
N PHE A 171 -15.08 -6.39 -19.44
CA PHE A 171 -15.11 -6.24 -18.00
C PHE A 171 -16.36 -5.46 -17.59
N SER A 172 -16.94 -5.82 -16.44
CA SER A 172 -18.08 -5.09 -15.85
C SER A 172 -17.66 -3.80 -15.15
N MET A 173 -16.38 -3.69 -14.78
CA MET A 173 -15.81 -2.56 -14.04
C MET A 173 -14.81 -1.75 -14.86
N ALA A 174 -14.75 -1.94 -16.17
CA ALA A 174 -13.87 -1.16 -17.04
C ALA A 174 -14.57 -0.84 -18.36
N LYS A 175 -14.39 0.40 -18.83
CA LYS A 175 -14.81 0.78 -20.17
C LYS A 175 -13.90 0.10 -21.20
N PRO A 176 -14.38 -0.16 -22.42
CA PRO A 176 -13.51 -0.64 -23.50
C PRO A 176 -12.35 0.33 -23.76
N TYR A 177 -11.16 -0.21 -23.99
CA TYR A 177 -9.95 0.53 -24.35
C TYR A 177 -9.12 -0.30 -25.34
N ASP A 178 -8.27 0.39 -26.10
CA ASP A 178 -7.25 -0.23 -26.94
C ASP A 178 -5.90 -0.29 -26.21
N ASN A 179 -4.90 -0.94 -26.83
CA ASN A 179 -3.54 -0.95 -26.29
C ASN A 179 -2.99 0.47 -26.12
N HIS A 180 -2.54 0.82 -24.93
CA HIS A 180 -1.93 2.14 -24.67
C HIS A 180 -0.95 2.10 -23.50
N GLN A 181 -0.01 3.04 -23.51
CA GLN A 181 0.95 3.21 -22.41
C GLN A 181 0.29 3.96 -21.26
N VAL A 182 0.31 3.37 -20.06
CA VAL A 182 -0.31 3.94 -18.86
C VAL A 182 0.76 4.48 -17.89
N ILE A 183 1.84 3.73 -17.70
CA ILE A 183 2.92 4.07 -16.76
C ILE A 183 4.25 3.93 -17.51
N ASP A 184 5.19 4.87 -17.34
CA ASP A 184 6.50 4.76 -17.98
C ASP A 184 7.22 3.46 -17.55
N PRO A 185 7.87 2.72 -18.47
CA PRO A 185 8.61 1.50 -18.15
C PRO A 185 9.60 1.66 -16.99
N ALA A 186 10.24 2.83 -16.85
CA ALA A 186 11.19 3.09 -15.78
C ALA A 186 10.56 2.89 -14.39
N TYR A 187 9.34 3.38 -14.18
CA TYR A 187 8.65 3.26 -12.89
C TYR A 187 8.09 1.87 -12.65
N ILE A 188 7.72 1.16 -13.72
CA ILE A 188 7.35 -0.25 -13.66
C ILE A 188 8.52 -1.09 -13.18
N GLN A 189 9.71 -0.90 -13.75
CA GLN A 189 10.91 -1.63 -13.33
C GLN A 189 11.25 -1.40 -11.86
N LEU A 190 11.11 -0.17 -11.34
CA LEU A 190 11.28 0.11 -9.91
C LEU A 190 10.31 -0.69 -9.04
N VAL A 191 9.01 -0.69 -9.39
CA VAL A 191 7.99 -1.44 -8.63
C VAL A 191 8.23 -2.95 -8.74
N THR A 192 8.53 -3.47 -9.93
CA THR A 192 8.82 -4.89 -10.14
C THR A 192 10.04 -5.34 -9.36
N LYS A 193 11.12 -4.54 -9.32
CA LYS A 193 12.31 -4.86 -8.51
C LYS A 193 11.96 -4.97 -7.03
N ILE A 194 11.16 -4.02 -6.50
CA ILE A 194 10.67 -4.06 -5.11
C ILE A 194 9.82 -5.33 -4.84
N LEU A 195 8.88 -5.65 -5.73
CA LEU A 195 7.97 -6.79 -5.54
C LEU A 195 8.66 -8.16 -5.74
N SER A 196 9.81 -8.18 -6.43
CA SER A 196 10.67 -9.36 -6.59
C SER A 196 11.63 -9.59 -5.41
N ASP A 197 11.90 -8.56 -4.60
CA ASP A 197 12.79 -8.70 -3.44
C ASP A 197 12.07 -9.39 -2.28
N ARG A 198 12.38 -10.66 -2.06
CA ARG A 198 11.84 -11.47 -0.94
C ARG A 198 12.63 -11.33 0.34
N GLU A 199 13.91 -10.98 0.27
CA GLU A 199 14.74 -10.77 1.46
C GLU A 199 14.26 -9.57 2.26
N THR A 200 14.02 -8.43 1.59
CA THR A 200 13.51 -7.22 2.27
C THR A 200 12.13 -7.45 2.89
N SER A 201 11.35 -8.42 2.39
CA SER A 201 9.99 -8.71 2.85
C SER A 201 9.89 -9.65 4.06
N ILE A 202 11.05 -10.14 4.56
CA ILE A 202 11.13 -11.09 5.69
C ILE A 202 10.49 -10.52 6.95
N ASP A 203 10.56 -9.21 7.17
CA ASP A 203 10.01 -8.58 8.37
C ASP A 203 8.48 -8.79 8.50
N GLN A 204 7.73 -8.68 7.40
CA GLN A 204 6.29 -8.92 7.40
C GLN A 204 5.91 -10.39 7.17
N PHE A 205 6.62 -11.11 6.30
CA PHE A 205 6.18 -12.43 5.83
C PHE A 205 7.00 -13.61 6.37
N GLY A 206 8.11 -13.33 7.04
CA GLY A 206 9.04 -14.33 7.56
C GLY A 206 9.92 -14.97 6.48
N LEU A 207 10.99 -15.63 6.93
CA LEU A 207 11.93 -16.37 6.07
C LEU A 207 11.26 -17.52 5.31
N LYS A 208 10.24 -18.15 5.92
CA LYS A 208 9.45 -19.23 5.33
C LYS A 208 8.03 -18.71 5.11
N SER A 209 7.65 -18.58 3.85
CA SER A 209 6.36 -18.03 3.43
C SER A 209 5.87 -18.76 2.19
N ASN A 210 4.55 -18.87 2.03
CA ASN A 210 3.94 -19.34 0.78
C ASN A 210 4.29 -18.44 -0.42
N LEU A 211 4.79 -17.23 -0.17
CA LEU A 211 5.21 -16.29 -1.21
C LEU A 211 6.62 -16.58 -1.75
N ASN A 212 7.36 -17.51 -1.14
CA ASN A 212 8.73 -17.85 -1.54
C ASN A 212 8.68 -19.05 -2.49
N LEU A 213 9.02 -18.83 -3.75
CA LEU A 213 9.12 -19.88 -4.76
C LEU A 213 10.58 -20.31 -4.94
N PRO A 214 10.85 -21.52 -5.46
CA PRO A 214 12.20 -21.92 -5.85
C PRO A 214 12.80 -21.07 -6.99
N ALA A 215 11.95 -20.50 -7.85
CA ALA A 215 12.37 -19.59 -8.93
C ALA A 215 12.77 -18.22 -8.38
N THR A 216 13.64 -17.50 -9.08
CA THR A 216 14.12 -16.16 -8.65
C THR A 216 13.58 -15.01 -9.51
N GLN A 217 12.91 -15.31 -10.63
CA GLN A 217 12.40 -14.32 -11.58
C GLN A 217 10.87 -14.21 -11.49
N TYR A 218 10.39 -13.79 -10.32
CA TYR A 218 8.97 -13.51 -10.11
C TYR A 218 8.78 -12.32 -9.18
N ALA A 219 7.60 -11.70 -9.27
CA ALA A 219 7.16 -10.64 -8.38
C ALA A 219 5.79 -11.01 -7.82
N VAL A 220 5.49 -10.61 -6.58
CA VAL A 220 4.21 -10.93 -5.94
C VAL A 220 3.74 -9.83 -5.00
N LYS A 221 2.43 -9.55 -5.05
CA LYS A 221 1.74 -8.67 -4.12
C LYS A 221 0.57 -9.40 -3.48
N THR A 222 0.47 -9.29 -2.16
CA THR A 222 -0.68 -9.75 -1.38
C THR A 222 -1.65 -8.62 -1.07
N GLY A 223 -2.91 -8.99 -0.83
CA GLY A 223 -3.93 -8.11 -0.26
C GLY A 223 -4.70 -8.86 0.81
N THR A 224 -5.06 -8.14 1.88
CA THR A 224 -5.99 -8.61 2.90
C THR A 224 -6.96 -7.46 3.12
N SER A 225 -8.26 -7.72 3.02
CA SER A 225 -9.28 -6.70 3.36
C SER A 225 -9.58 -6.70 4.86
N TYR A 226 -10.41 -5.74 5.28
CA TYR A 226 -10.83 -5.59 6.67
C TYR A 226 -11.43 -6.89 7.22
N ASP A 227 -11.10 -7.23 8.46
CA ASP A 227 -11.62 -8.40 9.19
C ASP A 227 -11.55 -9.72 8.41
N TYR A 228 -10.52 -9.88 7.56
CA TYR A 228 -10.24 -11.13 6.83
C TYR A 228 -11.38 -11.59 5.92
N HIS A 229 -12.13 -10.67 5.33
CA HIS A 229 -13.17 -11.02 4.35
C HIS A 229 -12.55 -11.55 3.05
N ASP A 230 -11.44 -10.93 2.63
CA ASP A 230 -10.79 -11.21 1.36
C ASP A 230 -9.29 -11.44 1.56
N SER A 231 -8.82 -12.51 0.96
CA SER A 231 -7.42 -12.88 0.84
C SER A 231 -7.03 -12.85 -0.63
N TRP A 232 -6.03 -12.05 -0.96
CA TRP A 232 -5.54 -11.86 -2.33
C TRP A 232 -4.05 -12.19 -2.42
N ALA A 233 -3.67 -12.84 -3.50
CA ALA A 233 -2.30 -12.97 -3.96
C ALA A 233 -2.26 -12.85 -5.47
N ILE A 234 -1.47 -11.90 -5.97
CA ILE A 234 -1.27 -11.73 -7.40
C ILE A 234 0.22 -11.62 -7.68
N GLY A 235 0.71 -12.46 -8.58
CA GLY A 235 2.12 -12.52 -8.90
C GLY A 235 2.33 -12.86 -10.36
N TYR A 236 3.50 -12.51 -10.86
CA TYR A 236 3.82 -12.58 -12.27
C TYR A 236 5.30 -12.84 -12.50
N THR A 237 5.57 -13.43 -13.65
CA THR A 237 6.87 -13.42 -14.34
C THR A 237 6.70 -12.55 -15.59
N PRO A 238 7.76 -12.29 -16.38
CA PRO A 238 7.59 -11.68 -17.69
C PRO A 238 6.74 -12.53 -18.65
N ASP A 239 6.56 -13.82 -18.40
CA ASP A 239 5.86 -14.74 -19.30
C ASP A 239 4.37 -14.88 -18.98
N PHE A 240 4.01 -14.95 -17.69
CA PHE A 240 2.63 -15.18 -17.24
C PHE A 240 2.33 -14.52 -15.90
N LEU A 241 1.04 -14.43 -15.56
CA LEU A 241 0.53 -13.87 -14.31
C LEU A 241 -0.52 -14.81 -13.72
N VAL A 242 -0.50 -14.93 -12.40
CA VAL A 242 -1.46 -15.70 -11.62
C VAL A 242 -2.05 -14.77 -10.56
N GLY A 243 -3.37 -14.55 -10.63
CA GLY A 243 -4.15 -13.87 -9.62
C GLY A 243 -5.04 -14.87 -8.88
N VAL A 244 -5.06 -14.78 -7.55
CA VAL A 244 -5.89 -15.62 -6.68
C VAL A 244 -6.62 -14.73 -5.69
N TRP A 245 -7.93 -14.97 -5.59
CA TRP A 245 -8.78 -14.51 -4.50
C TRP A 245 -9.31 -15.70 -3.71
N LEU A 246 -9.40 -15.55 -2.39
CA LEU A 246 -10.04 -16.48 -1.48
C LEU A 246 -10.92 -15.68 -0.51
N GLY A 247 -12.16 -16.11 -0.35
CA GLY A 247 -13.15 -15.46 0.52
C GLY A 247 -14.47 -16.21 0.53
N ASN A 248 -15.36 -15.85 1.45
CA ASN A 248 -16.71 -16.40 1.49
C ASN A 248 -17.61 -15.68 0.49
N SER A 249 -18.35 -16.44 -0.33
CA SER A 249 -19.27 -15.87 -1.34
C SER A 249 -20.38 -15.01 -0.72
N ASP A 250 -20.76 -15.28 0.53
CA ASP A 250 -21.74 -14.49 1.31
C ASP A 250 -21.15 -13.29 2.06
N ASN A 251 -19.88 -12.95 1.81
CA ASN A 251 -19.16 -11.86 2.47
C ASN A 251 -19.05 -12.00 3.99
N LYS A 252 -19.07 -13.22 4.54
CA LYS A 252 -18.69 -13.41 5.94
C LYS A 252 -17.16 -13.38 6.10
N PRO A 253 -16.64 -12.89 7.24
CA PRO A 253 -15.21 -12.92 7.52
C PRO A 253 -14.70 -14.37 7.55
N MET A 254 -13.49 -14.59 7.05
CA MET A 254 -12.78 -15.86 7.20
C MET A 254 -12.05 -15.91 8.54
N TYR A 255 -11.68 -17.11 8.98
CA TYR A 255 -10.92 -17.28 10.22
C TYR A 255 -9.44 -16.95 10.01
N ARG A 256 -9.08 -15.66 10.14
CA ARG A 256 -7.69 -15.15 10.15
C ARG A 256 -6.85 -15.55 8.93
N LEU A 257 -7.47 -15.66 7.76
CA LEU A 257 -6.77 -15.96 6.51
C LEU A 257 -6.34 -14.66 5.82
N SER A 258 -5.08 -14.27 6.02
CA SER A 258 -4.48 -13.14 5.30
C SER A 258 -4.18 -13.50 3.83
N GLY A 259 -3.85 -12.51 3.00
CA GLY A 259 -3.38 -12.70 1.63
C GLY A 259 -2.22 -13.69 1.50
N SER A 260 -1.25 -13.68 2.42
CA SER A 260 -0.08 -14.57 2.36
C SER A 260 -0.37 -16.00 2.80
N ILE A 261 -1.31 -16.20 3.71
CA ILE A 261 -1.64 -17.53 4.27
C ILE A 261 -2.73 -18.22 3.46
N GLY A 262 -3.78 -17.49 3.06
CA GLY A 262 -4.91 -17.99 2.29
C GLY A 262 -4.60 -18.10 0.80
N ALA A 263 -4.91 -17.06 0.04
CA ALA A 263 -4.68 -16.99 -1.41
C ALA A 263 -3.22 -17.26 -1.79
N GLY A 264 -2.25 -16.84 -0.97
CA GLY A 264 -0.83 -17.09 -1.17
C GLY A 264 -0.47 -18.57 -1.27
N LYS A 265 -1.19 -19.46 -0.56
CA LYS A 265 -0.98 -20.91 -0.66
C LYS A 265 -1.40 -21.45 -2.02
N ILE A 266 -2.61 -21.11 -2.47
CA ILE A 266 -3.14 -21.54 -3.78
C ILE A 266 -2.27 -20.94 -4.89
N TRP A 267 -1.91 -19.66 -4.75
CA TRP A 267 -1.02 -18.96 -5.68
C TRP A 267 0.32 -19.67 -5.82
N HIS A 268 0.92 -20.12 -4.71
CA HIS A 268 2.19 -20.87 -4.73
C HIS A 268 2.07 -22.14 -5.58
N GLU A 269 1.08 -22.98 -5.30
CA GLU A 269 0.88 -24.26 -5.99
C GLU A 269 0.63 -24.06 -7.49
N VAL A 270 -0.15 -23.04 -7.87
CA VAL A 270 -0.40 -22.69 -9.28
C VAL A 270 0.85 -22.13 -9.94
N MET A 271 1.61 -21.26 -9.27
CA MET A 271 2.86 -20.72 -9.80
C MET A 271 3.90 -21.82 -10.03
N GLU A 272 4.08 -22.74 -9.08
CA GLU A 272 4.98 -23.89 -9.27
C GLU A 272 4.55 -24.75 -10.47
N THR A 273 3.25 -24.97 -10.65
CA THR A 273 2.72 -25.68 -11.82
C THR A 273 3.05 -24.93 -13.12
N MET A 274 2.81 -23.61 -13.15
CA MET A 274 3.07 -22.77 -14.32
C MET A 274 4.56 -22.67 -14.65
N LEU A 275 5.42 -22.58 -13.64
CA LEU A 275 6.89 -22.56 -13.81
C LEU A 275 7.42 -23.86 -14.43
N ASN A 276 6.73 -24.99 -14.24
CA ASN A 276 7.05 -26.27 -14.86
C ASN A 276 6.29 -26.54 -16.18
N SER A 277 5.54 -25.56 -16.68
CA SER A 277 4.74 -25.68 -17.90
C SER A 277 5.46 -25.11 -19.14
N THR A 278 4.89 -25.36 -20.32
CA THR A 278 5.39 -24.78 -21.58
C THR A 278 5.20 -23.27 -21.69
N TYR A 279 4.41 -22.65 -20.80
CA TYR A 279 4.22 -21.21 -20.76
C TYR A 279 5.38 -20.48 -20.08
N ASN A 280 6.16 -21.15 -19.24
CA ASN A 280 7.39 -20.58 -18.70
C ASN A 280 8.48 -20.59 -19.78
N LYS A 281 8.85 -19.42 -20.29
CA LYS A 281 9.94 -19.26 -21.26
C LYS A 281 11.24 -18.86 -20.59
N GLU A 282 11.25 -18.77 -19.25
CA GLU A 282 12.38 -18.32 -18.44
C GLU A 282 12.85 -16.91 -18.84
N THR A 283 11.93 -16.07 -19.32
CA THR A 283 12.24 -14.69 -19.64
C THR A 283 12.62 -13.95 -18.37
N ALA A 284 13.81 -13.33 -18.34
CA ALA A 284 14.26 -12.53 -17.22
C ALA A 284 13.54 -11.17 -17.17
N PHE A 285 13.37 -10.61 -15.97
CA PHE A 285 12.91 -9.23 -15.85
C PHE A 285 13.91 -8.26 -16.51
N ASN A 286 13.38 -7.24 -17.19
CA ASN A 286 14.20 -6.15 -17.68
C ASN A 286 14.39 -5.10 -16.57
N PHE A 287 15.64 -4.78 -16.24
CA PHE A 287 15.99 -3.73 -15.29
C PHE A 287 17.01 -2.73 -15.87
N ASP A 288 17.05 -2.61 -17.21
CA ASP A 288 17.96 -1.74 -17.95
C ASP A 288 17.88 -0.24 -17.58
N ARG A 289 16.75 0.22 -17.04
CA ARG A 289 16.55 1.62 -16.61
C ARG A 289 16.93 1.86 -15.16
N ILE A 290 17.23 0.79 -14.41
CA ILE A 290 17.57 0.90 -12.99
C ILE A 290 19.05 1.21 -12.82
N LYS A 291 19.33 2.21 -11.98
CA LYS A 291 20.68 2.57 -11.56
C LYS A 291 20.90 2.22 -10.09
N GLU A 292 22.04 1.61 -9.79
CA GLU A 292 22.47 1.35 -8.42
C GLU A 292 23.25 2.53 -7.84
N TYR A 293 22.99 2.82 -6.56
CA TYR A 293 23.59 3.87 -5.77
C TYR A 293 24.27 3.24 -4.54
N ALA A 294 25.59 3.32 -4.46
CA ALA A 294 26.35 2.88 -3.30
C ALA A 294 26.47 4.03 -2.28
N LYS A 295 25.75 3.95 -1.16
CA LYS A 295 25.76 4.97 -0.10
C LYS A 295 25.82 4.30 1.27
N SER A 296 26.74 4.76 2.11
CA SER A 296 26.90 4.29 3.50
C SER A 296 27.04 2.77 3.66
N GLY A 297 27.67 2.10 2.69
CA GLY A 297 27.89 0.65 2.70
C GLY A 297 26.70 -0.19 2.21
N ASN A 298 25.57 0.43 1.85
CA ASN A 298 24.41 -0.24 1.27
C ASN A 298 24.28 0.07 -0.22
N ILE A 299 23.76 -0.88 -0.98
CA ILE A 299 23.37 -0.68 -2.39
C ILE A 299 21.88 -0.39 -2.40
N GLU A 300 21.53 0.81 -2.84
CA GLU A 300 20.17 1.22 -3.13
C GLU A 300 19.99 1.36 -4.64
N TYR A 301 18.75 1.53 -5.12
CA TYR A 301 18.50 1.68 -6.55
C TYR A 301 17.41 2.72 -6.85
N GLY A 302 17.58 3.38 -8.00
CA GLY A 302 16.68 4.38 -8.56
C GLY A 302 16.81 4.39 -10.08
N LEU A 303 16.72 5.56 -10.69
CA LEU A 303 16.88 5.80 -12.12
C LEU A 303 18.17 6.57 -12.40
N ASP A 304 18.62 6.56 -13.65
CA ASP A 304 19.75 7.38 -14.06
C ASP A 304 19.42 8.88 -13.96
N GLY A 305 20.39 9.67 -13.49
CA GLY A 305 20.21 11.11 -13.31
C GLY A 305 19.44 11.55 -12.06
N ASP A 306 19.11 10.65 -11.13
CA ASP A 306 18.42 11.04 -9.91
C ASP A 306 19.25 11.97 -9.01
N GLU A 307 18.62 13.02 -8.50
CA GLU A 307 19.14 13.82 -7.40
C GLU A 307 18.96 13.06 -6.07
N TYR A 308 19.87 12.12 -5.80
CA TYR A 308 19.75 11.16 -4.71
C TYR A 308 19.36 11.77 -3.35
N ASP A 309 20.08 12.78 -2.86
CA ASP A 309 19.84 13.33 -1.52
C ASP A 309 18.47 14.06 -1.43
N SER A 310 18.08 14.75 -2.51
CA SER A 310 16.78 15.42 -2.62
C SER A 310 15.63 14.41 -2.63
N ALA A 311 15.73 13.38 -3.48
CA ALA A 311 14.73 12.32 -3.56
C ALA A 311 14.68 11.46 -2.29
N ARG A 312 15.80 11.29 -1.59
CA ARG A 312 15.87 10.50 -0.34
C ARG A 312 15.02 11.11 0.76
N ASP A 313 15.09 12.42 0.95
CA ASP A 313 14.39 13.09 2.06
C ASP A 313 13.00 13.64 1.69
N LEU A 314 12.55 13.40 0.45
CA LEU A 314 11.32 13.92 -0.14
C LEU A 314 10.05 13.67 0.69
N LEU A 315 9.95 12.53 1.37
CA LEU A 315 8.77 12.14 2.18
C LEU A 315 9.03 12.16 3.69
N LYS A 316 10.22 12.59 4.13
CA LYS A 316 10.49 12.73 5.56
C LYS A 316 9.66 13.86 6.14
N LEU A 317 9.18 13.63 7.36
CA LEU A 317 8.42 14.66 8.05
C LEU A 317 9.32 15.83 8.41
N ASN A 318 8.76 17.02 8.20
CA ASN A 318 9.30 18.26 8.75
C ASN A 318 8.46 18.73 9.95
N TYR A 319 7.99 17.81 10.79
CA TYR A 319 7.39 18.11 12.10
C TYR A 319 8.43 17.91 13.19
N LEU A 320 8.47 18.81 14.17
CA LEU A 320 9.10 18.63 15.47
C LEU A 320 8.23 17.80 16.41
N ILE A 321 6.92 18.02 16.46
CA ILE A 321 6.02 17.37 17.44
C ILE A 321 5.41 16.12 16.80
N LEU A 322 5.71 14.96 17.38
CA LEU A 322 5.18 13.66 16.96
C LEU A 322 3.94 13.26 17.76
N GLN A 323 3.93 13.57 19.05
CA GLN A 323 2.76 13.41 19.92
C GLN A 323 2.72 14.53 20.97
N PRO A 324 1.53 14.98 21.39
CA PRO A 324 0.22 14.65 20.78
C PRO A 324 0.07 15.26 19.38
N HIS A 325 -0.96 14.89 18.62
CA HIS A 325 -1.25 15.48 17.32
C HIS A 325 -2.08 16.76 17.46
N ASP A 326 -2.05 17.61 16.43
CA ASP A 326 -2.85 18.82 16.41
C ASP A 326 -4.34 18.52 16.51
N PHE A 327 -5.03 19.26 17.36
CA PHE A 327 -6.42 19.09 17.78
C PHE A 327 -6.77 17.74 18.41
N ASP A 328 -5.82 17.05 19.03
CA ASP A 328 -6.15 15.88 19.83
C ASP A 328 -7.09 16.24 20.98
N THR A 329 -8.07 15.37 21.21
CA THR A 329 -9.03 15.51 22.30
C THR A 329 -8.81 14.41 23.31
N LEU A 330 -8.42 14.80 24.52
CA LEU A 330 -8.15 13.90 25.64
C LEU A 330 -9.17 14.15 26.76
N GLN A 331 -9.61 13.08 27.41
CA GLN A 331 -10.50 13.18 28.56
C GLN A 331 -9.72 13.58 29.81
N TYR A 332 -10.19 14.59 30.52
CA TYR A 332 -9.57 15.05 31.76
C TYR A 332 -9.81 14.02 32.87
N THR A 333 -8.73 13.53 33.44
CA THR A 333 -8.73 12.86 34.73
C THR A 333 -7.64 13.47 35.58
N ALA A 334 -7.85 13.59 36.89
CA ALA A 334 -6.83 14.12 37.79
C ALA A 334 -5.56 13.25 37.69
N GLY A 335 -4.41 13.87 37.41
CA GLY A 335 -3.15 13.15 37.20
C GLY A 335 -2.95 12.60 35.78
N ILE A 336 -3.79 12.95 34.80
CA ILE A 336 -3.56 12.56 33.40
C ILE A 336 -2.19 13.06 32.92
N LYS A 337 -1.44 12.16 32.31
CA LYS A 337 -0.14 12.44 31.73
C LYS A 337 -0.24 12.44 30.21
N VAL A 338 -0.05 13.61 29.62
CA VAL A 338 0.03 13.79 28.17
C VAL A 338 1.48 13.60 27.75
N PRO A 339 1.80 12.54 26.96
CA PRO A 339 3.15 12.34 26.46
C PRO A 339 3.47 13.44 25.44
N LEU A 340 4.65 14.04 25.58
CA LEU A 340 5.23 14.94 24.58
C LEU A 340 6.37 14.19 23.90
N LEU A 341 6.23 13.95 22.61
CA LEU A 341 7.24 13.27 21.81
C LEU A 341 7.62 14.17 20.64
N SER A 342 8.92 14.31 20.42
CA SER A 342 9.47 15.03 19.28
C SER A 342 10.41 14.15 18.46
N ASN A 343 10.69 14.55 17.23
CA ASN A 343 11.61 13.82 16.34
C ASN A 343 13.10 14.16 16.58
N GLU A 344 13.38 15.19 17.37
CA GLU A 344 14.73 15.64 17.74
C GLU A 344 14.72 16.31 19.13
N ASP A 345 15.87 16.70 19.66
CA ASP A 345 15.91 17.42 20.94
C ASP A 345 15.25 18.81 20.79
N VAL A 346 14.31 19.14 21.69
CA VAL A 346 13.57 20.40 21.66
C VAL A 346 13.35 20.97 23.07
N LEU A 347 13.15 22.28 23.15
CA LEU A 347 12.55 22.95 24.30
C LEU A 347 11.03 22.93 24.15
N TRP A 348 10.34 22.43 25.16
CA TRP A 348 8.88 22.32 25.22
C TRP A 348 8.25 23.51 25.93
N TYR A 349 7.11 23.97 25.41
CA TYR A 349 6.30 25.04 26.00
C TYR A 349 4.83 24.66 25.99
N ILE A 350 4.12 24.97 27.08
CA ILE A 350 2.67 24.87 27.20
C ILE A 350 2.11 26.27 27.45
N ASN A 351 1.24 26.75 26.56
CA ASN A 351 0.72 28.12 26.58
C ASN A 351 1.84 29.17 26.72
N ASN A 352 2.92 29.01 25.95
CA ASN A 352 4.15 29.80 25.98
C ASN A 352 4.98 29.74 27.28
N SER A 353 4.59 28.94 28.27
CA SER A 353 5.38 28.71 29.48
C SER A 353 6.32 27.51 29.29
N PRO A 354 7.60 27.58 29.69
CA PRO A 354 8.52 26.44 29.62
C PRO A 354 7.95 25.22 30.34
N ALA A 355 8.02 24.06 29.70
CA ALA A 355 7.45 22.82 30.21
C ALA A 355 8.48 21.68 30.34
N GLY A 356 9.58 21.73 29.61
CA GLY A 356 10.66 20.74 29.70
C GLY A 356 11.61 20.81 28.50
N GLN A 357 12.53 19.86 28.44
CA GLN A 357 13.48 19.71 27.33
C GLN A 357 13.70 18.23 27.02
N GLY A 358 13.85 17.93 25.73
CA GLY A 358 14.32 16.63 25.26
C GLY A 358 13.37 16.02 24.23
N ILE A 359 13.76 14.86 23.70
CA ILE A 359 12.97 14.11 22.73
C ILE A 359 11.63 13.66 23.33
N ARG A 360 11.65 13.27 24.62
CA ARG A 360 10.49 12.79 25.38
C ARG A 360 10.31 13.61 26.63
N GLU A 361 9.10 14.09 26.85
CA GLU A 361 8.69 14.80 28.05
C GLU A 361 7.26 14.38 28.42
N THR A 362 6.79 14.73 29.61
CA THR A 362 5.40 14.51 30.00
C THR A 362 4.80 15.77 30.58
N TRP A 363 3.59 16.10 30.17
CA TRP A 363 2.84 17.23 30.69
C TRP A 363 1.54 16.80 31.35
N GLU A 364 1.25 17.36 32.52
CA GLU A 364 -0.01 17.15 33.26
C GLU A 364 -0.88 18.43 33.17
N PRO A 365 -2.00 18.41 32.41
CA PRO A 365 -2.96 19.52 32.42
C PRO A 365 -3.62 19.63 33.80
N LYS A 366 -3.75 20.85 34.30
CA LYS A 366 -4.36 21.11 35.62
C LYS A 366 -5.87 21.25 35.59
N LYS A 367 -6.44 21.44 34.40
CA LYS A 367 -7.88 21.63 34.18
C LYS A 367 -8.25 21.36 32.73
N PRO A 368 -9.54 21.12 32.44
CA PRO A 368 -10.08 21.16 31.10
C PRO A 368 -9.81 22.49 30.38
N GLY A 369 -9.67 22.43 29.06
CA GLY A 369 -9.44 23.59 28.20
C GLY A 369 -8.65 23.26 26.94
N VAL A 370 -8.44 24.29 26.12
CA VAL A 370 -7.58 24.21 24.94
C VAL A 370 -6.19 24.71 25.31
N TYR A 371 -5.17 23.90 25.00
CA TYR A 371 -3.77 24.20 25.29
C TYR A 371 -2.99 24.29 24.00
N THR A 372 -2.10 25.28 23.92
CA THR A 372 -1.10 25.36 22.84
C THR A 372 0.18 24.69 23.31
N ILE A 373 0.60 23.63 22.65
CA ILE A 373 1.89 22.98 22.86
C ILE A 373 2.84 23.50 21.79
N SER A 374 4.07 23.84 22.17
CA SER A 374 5.09 24.28 21.23
C SER A 374 6.42 23.59 21.50
N ALA A 375 7.10 23.19 20.42
CA ALA A 375 8.44 22.63 20.45
C ALA A 375 9.39 23.55 19.70
N ARG A 376 10.55 23.86 20.27
CA ARG A 376 11.61 24.65 19.63
C ARG A 376 12.90 23.84 19.57
N ASN A 377 13.40 23.57 18.37
CA ASN A 377 14.68 22.89 18.21
C ASN A 377 15.87 23.87 18.35
N PRO A 378 17.12 23.36 18.52
CA PRO A 378 18.32 24.19 18.62
C PRO A 378 18.58 25.08 17.41
N ARG A 379 18.07 24.69 16.24
CA ARG A 379 18.18 25.42 14.97
C ARG A 379 17.18 26.58 14.85
N GLY A 380 16.34 26.79 15.87
CA GLY A 380 15.37 27.89 15.91
C GLY A 380 14.04 27.60 15.22
N LYS A 381 13.83 26.40 14.68
CA LYS A 381 12.52 25.98 14.18
C LYS A 381 11.56 25.85 15.36
N ILE A 382 10.35 26.38 15.21
CA ILE A 382 9.28 26.28 16.19
C ILE A 382 8.09 25.62 15.51
N GLU A 383 7.53 24.62 16.16
CA GLU A 383 6.22 24.06 15.81
C GLU A 383 5.24 24.32 16.95
N LYS A 384 3.97 24.54 16.60
CA LYS A 384 2.89 24.71 17.55
C LYS A 384 1.70 23.86 17.14
N ILE A 385 1.11 23.20 18.12
CA ILE A 385 -0.15 22.46 17.98
C ILE A 385 -1.11 22.87 19.10
N LYS A 386 -2.39 22.55 18.94
CA LYS A 386 -3.44 22.71 19.93
C LYS A 386 -3.91 21.34 20.40
N VAL A 387 -4.16 21.20 21.69
CA VAL A 387 -4.76 19.99 22.28
C VAL A 387 -5.95 20.42 23.13
N ILE A 388 -7.02 19.63 23.06
CA ILE A 388 -8.27 19.86 23.78
C ILE A 388 -8.35 18.85 24.92
N ILE A 389 -8.38 19.36 26.15
CA ILE A 389 -8.63 18.56 27.35
C ILE A 389 -10.09 18.78 27.73
N LYS A 390 -10.95 17.76 27.58
CA LYS A 390 -12.38 17.86 27.89
C LYS A 390 -12.69 17.41 29.30
N GLU A 391 -13.74 17.97 29.89
CA GLU A 391 -14.33 17.35 31.08
C GLU A 391 -14.85 15.96 30.72
N GLN A 392 -14.76 15.05 31.69
CA GLN A 392 -15.40 13.75 31.56
C GLN A 392 -16.91 14.00 31.54
N ASP A 393 -17.55 13.75 30.40
CA ASP A 393 -19.02 13.72 30.34
C ASP A 393 -19.50 12.56 31.25
N GLU A 394 -20.38 12.84 32.21
CA GLU A 394 -20.99 11.85 33.12
C GLU A 394 -21.88 10.83 32.39
#